data_AF-X1IRP4-F1
#
_entry.id   AF-X1IRP4-F1
#
_cell.length_a   1.000
_cell.length_b   1.000
_cell.length_c   1.000
_cell.angle_alpha   90.00
_cell.angle_beta   90.00
_cell.angle_gamma   90.00
#
_symmetry.space_group_name_H-M   'P 1'
#
loop_
_entity.id
_entity.type
_entity.pdbx_description
1 polymer ?
#
loop_
_entity_poly.entity_id
_entity_poly.type
_entity_poly.pdbx_seq_one_letter_code
_entity_poly.pdbx_strand_id
1 'polypeptide(L)'
;VNRIVTTLLDGRTVAKGVTVHNCLVATIYVTVTIPNLNFIEEILNVQVHSSDAAYGCPIVGTKHISGNTVGITICSLNAGVTAIIEAIAIGV
;
A
#
# COMPACT_ATOMS: atom_id res chain seq x y z
N VAL A 1 -9.21 -5.36 1.71
CA VAL A 1 -9.91 -5.62 0.43
C VAL A 1 -9.83 -4.40 -0.46
N ASN A 2 -9.69 -4.65 -1.77
CA ASN A 2 -9.65 -3.66 -2.84
C ASN A 2 -11.04 -3.01 -3.02
N ARG A 3 -11.14 -1.67 -3.04
CA ARG A 3 -12.42 -0.97 -3.25
C ARG A 3 -12.26 0.50 -3.59
N ILE A 4 -13.27 1.07 -4.24
CA ILE A 4 -13.49 2.53 -4.24
C ILE A 4 -13.94 2.95 -2.84
N VAL A 5 -13.38 4.05 -2.33
CA VAL A 5 -13.74 4.64 -1.05
C VAL A 5 -14.76 5.75 -1.25
N THR A 6 -14.50 6.66 -2.19
CA THR A 6 -15.41 7.75 -2.57
C THR A 6 -14.99 8.36 -3.91
N THR A 7 -15.82 9.23 -4.47
CA THR A 7 -15.50 10.11 -5.59
C THR A 7 -15.60 11.55 -5.12
N LEU A 8 -14.61 12.37 -5.43
CA LEU A 8 -14.60 13.79 -5.11
C LEU A 8 -15.49 14.58 -6.08
N LEU A 9 -15.86 15.80 -5.67
CA LEU A 9 -16.69 16.70 -6.49
C LEU A 9 -16.04 17.08 -7.83
N ASP A 10 -14.71 17.01 -7.92
CA ASP A 10 -13.94 17.27 -9.14
C ASP A 10 -13.83 16.04 -10.07
N GLY A 11 -14.49 14.93 -9.72
CA GLY A 11 -14.52 13.70 -10.52
C GLY A 11 -13.40 12.70 -10.21
N ARG A 12 -12.44 13.04 -9.35
CA ARG A 12 -11.37 12.10 -8.96
C ARG A 12 -11.88 11.03 -8.02
N THR A 13 -11.30 9.84 -8.11
CA THR A 13 -11.67 8.69 -7.28
C THR A 13 -10.64 8.48 -6.18
N VAL A 14 -11.12 8.33 -4.94
CA VAL A 14 -10.32 7.82 -3.83
C VAL A 14 -10.55 6.31 -3.78
N ALA A 15 -9.48 5.54 -3.93
CA ALA A 15 -9.53 4.09 -3.94
C ALA A 15 -8.49 3.49 -3.02
N LYS A 16 -8.78 2.26 -2.59
CA LYS A 16 -7.94 1.45 -1.73
C LYS A 16 -7.48 0.21 -2.48
N GLY A 17 -6.17 0.01 -2.52
CA GLY A 17 -5.51 -1.25 -2.85
C GLY A 17 -5.01 -1.95 -1.59
N VAL A 18 -5.08 -3.28 -1.58
CA VAL A 18 -4.59 -4.14 -0.51
C VAL A 18 -3.87 -5.32 -1.13
N THR A 19 -2.68 -5.63 -0.61
CA THR A 19 -1.93 -6.83 -0.97
C THR A 19 -1.45 -7.56 0.28
N VAL A 20 -1.24 -8.85 0.15
CA VAL A 20 -0.69 -9.71 1.19
C VAL A 20 0.70 -10.12 0.76
N HIS A 21 1.68 -9.95 1.64
CA HIS A 21 3.07 -10.27 1.36
C HIS A 21 3.67 -11.13 2.47
N ASN A 22 4.33 -12.21 2.08
CA ASN A 22 5.11 -13.04 2.99
C ASN A 22 6.52 -12.48 3.04
N CYS A 23 6.89 -11.90 4.18
CA CYS A 23 8.18 -11.25 4.36
C CYS A 23 9.25 -12.33 4.54
N LEU A 24 10.10 -12.54 3.54
CA LEU A 24 11.22 -13.48 3.66
C LEU A 24 12.48 -12.85 4.27
N VAL A 25 12.51 -11.51 4.31
CA VAL A 25 13.61 -10.68 4.78
C VAL A 25 13.03 -9.45 5.49
N ALA A 26 13.87 -8.73 6.24
CA ALA A 26 13.40 -7.63 7.07
C ALA A 26 13.08 -6.32 6.33
N THR A 27 13.62 -6.18 5.12
CA THR A 27 13.33 -5.07 4.21
C THR A 27 12.76 -5.65 2.93
N ILE A 28 11.54 -5.25 2.59
CA ILE A 28 10.82 -5.78 1.43
C ILE A 28 10.45 -4.64 0.48
N TYR A 29 10.31 -5.02 -0.79
CA TYR A 29 9.67 -4.18 -1.79
C TYR A 29 8.35 -4.83 -2.19
N VAL A 30 7.25 -4.09 -2.02
CA VAL A 30 5.89 -4.59 -2.25
C VAL A 30 5.19 -3.69 -3.24
N THR A 31 4.45 -4.32 -4.15
CA THR A 31 3.63 -3.64 -5.14
C THR A 31 2.16 -3.76 -4.78
N VAL A 32 1.47 -2.62 -4.70
CA VAL A 32 0.03 -2.54 -4.45
C VAL A 32 -0.66 -1.93 -5.68
N THR A 33 -1.54 -2.71 -6.30
CA THR A 33 -2.42 -2.21 -7.37
C THR A 33 -3.69 -1.62 -6.73
N ILE A 34 -4.03 -0.40 -7.12
CA ILE A 34 -5.20 0.31 -6.63
C ILE A 34 -6.29 0.20 -7.71
N PRO A 35 -7.41 -0.48 -7.42
CA PRO A 35 -8.44 -0.77 -8.41
C PRO A 35 -9.17 0.50 -8.83
N ASN A 36 -9.68 0.52 -10.06
CA ASN A 36 -10.51 1.60 -10.62
C ASN A 36 -9.82 2.97 -10.74
N LEU A 37 -8.50 3.01 -10.57
CA LEU A 37 -7.66 4.09 -11.06
C LEU A 37 -6.96 3.58 -12.33
N ASN A 38 -6.84 4.45 -13.32
CA ASN A 38 -5.91 4.31 -14.45
C ASN A 38 -4.56 4.94 -14.09
N PHE A 39 -4.59 6.07 -13.38
CA PHE A 39 -3.44 6.81 -12.93
C PHE A 39 -3.63 7.25 -11.48
N ILE A 40 -2.63 6.97 -10.64
CA ILE A 40 -2.54 7.54 -9.30
C ILE A 40 -1.91 8.93 -9.40
N GLU A 41 -2.61 9.93 -8.88
CA GLU A 41 -2.07 11.28 -8.71
C GLU A 41 -1.31 11.42 -7.39
N GLU A 42 -1.90 10.90 -6.30
CA GLU A 42 -1.32 11.02 -4.96
C GLU A 42 -1.66 9.83 -4.06
N ILE A 43 -0.71 9.45 -3.21
CA ILE A 43 -0.91 8.45 -2.15
C ILE A 43 -1.26 9.16 -0.85
N LEU A 44 -2.53 9.04 -0.44
CA LEU A 44 -3.06 9.66 0.76
C LEU A 44 -2.59 8.95 2.04
N ASN A 45 -2.48 7.62 2.02
CA ASN A 45 -2.03 6.86 3.18
C ASN A 45 -1.49 5.48 2.80
N VAL A 46 -0.57 4.96 3.62
CA VAL A 46 -0.10 3.57 3.57
C VAL A 46 -0.16 3.00 4.97
N GLN A 47 -0.79 1.84 5.12
CA GLN A 47 -0.85 1.09 6.37
C GLN A 47 -0.25 -0.29 6.17
N VAL A 48 0.47 -0.76 7.19
CA VAL A 48 1.06 -2.09 7.21
C VAL A 48 0.51 -2.80 8.45
N HIS A 49 -0.19 -3.90 8.24
CA HIS A 49 -0.70 -4.75 9.30
C HIS A 49 0.11 -6.03 9.34
N SER A 50 0.57 -6.42 10.52
CA SER A 50 1.37 -7.62 10.77
C SER A 50 0.84 -8.30 12.03
N SER A 51 0.88 -9.63 12.07
CA SER A 51 0.53 -10.40 13.27
C SER A 51 1.60 -10.33 14.36
N ASP A 52 2.81 -9.88 14.02
CA ASP A 52 3.93 -9.80 14.95
C ASP A 52 4.00 -8.39 15.57
N ALA A 53 3.48 -8.28 16.79
CA ALA A 53 3.48 -7.04 17.57
C ALA A 53 4.85 -6.76 18.25
N ALA A 54 5.80 -7.70 18.19
CA ALA A 54 7.03 -7.67 18.99
C ALA A 54 8.15 -6.78 18.41
N TYR A 55 8.05 -6.35 17.16
CA TYR A 55 9.05 -5.50 16.52
C TYR A 55 8.45 -4.20 16.00
N GLY A 56 9.24 -3.13 16.13
CA GLY A 56 8.82 -1.73 16.06
C GLY A 56 8.01 -1.36 14.81
N CYS A 57 7.30 -0.23 14.92
CA CYS A 57 6.41 0.27 13.88
C CYS A 57 7.06 0.17 12.48
N PRO A 58 6.44 -0.56 11.52
CA PRO A 58 6.99 -0.71 10.18
C PRO A 58 7.21 0.65 9.54
N ILE A 59 8.39 0.84 8.94
CA ILE A 59 8.77 2.11 8.34
C ILE A 59 8.45 2.05 6.85
N VAL A 60 7.50 2.86 6.42
CA VAL A 60 7.16 3.04 5.00
C VAL A 60 8.20 3.98 4.39
N GLY A 61 9.03 3.43 3.50
CA GLY A 61 10.05 4.16 2.76
C GLY A 61 9.53 4.77 1.47
N THR A 62 10.42 4.84 0.48
CA THR A 62 10.15 5.44 -0.83
C THR A 62 8.98 4.75 -1.54
N LYS A 63 8.12 5.57 -2.14
CA LYS A 63 6.98 5.14 -2.97
C LYS A 63 7.34 5.37 -4.44
N HIS A 64 7.06 4.39 -5.29
CA HIS A 64 7.25 4.49 -6.73
C HIS A 64 5.92 4.21 -7.43
N ILE A 65 5.34 5.24 -8.05
CA ILE A 65 4.01 5.17 -8.67
C ILE A 65 4.18 4.92 -10.18
N SER A 66 3.42 3.97 -10.72
CA SER A 66 3.35 3.70 -12.15
C SER A 66 1.92 3.30 -12.54
N GLY A 67 1.25 4.15 -13.31
CA GLY A 67 -0.17 3.99 -13.62
C GLY A 67 -1.01 3.92 -12.33
N ASN A 68 -1.70 2.80 -12.14
CA ASN A 68 -2.56 2.53 -10.98
C ASN A 68 -1.88 1.71 -9.87
N THR A 69 -0.56 1.58 -9.95
CA THR A 69 0.21 0.71 -9.07
C THR A 69 1.25 1.51 -8.30
N VAL A 70 1.42 1.21 -7.02
CA VAL A 70 2.44 1.81 -6.15
C VAL A 70 3.37 0.72 -5.62
N GLY A 71 4.65 0.87 -5.91
CA GLY A 71 5.73 0.13 -5.27
C GLY A 71 6.17 0.83 -3.99
N ILE A 72 6.34 0.08 -2.90
CA ILE A 72 6.63 0.60 -1.57
C ILE A 72 7.75 -0.23 -0.96
N THR A 73 8.82 0.44 -0.52
CA THR A 73 9.82 -0.20 0.33
C THR A 73 9.33 -0.15 1.78
N ILE A 74 9.32 -1.29 2.48
CA ILE A 74 8.96 -1.38 3.89
C ILE A 74 10.12 -2.01 4.66
N CYS A 75 10.54 -1.35 5.73
CA CYS A 75 11.60 -1.83 6.63
C CYS A 75 11.02 -2.26 7.98
N SER A 76 11.83 -3.04 8.71
CA SER A 76 11.54 -3.48 10.08
C SER A 76 10.40 -4.49 10.21
N LEU A 77 10.20 -5.33 9.19
CA LEU A 77 9.33 -6.51 9.28
C LEU A 77 10.19 -7.74 9.63
N ASN A 78 9.62 -8.77 10.27
CA ASN A 78 10.36 -10.01 10.51
C ASN A 78 10.30 -10.94 9.31
N ALA A 79 11.39 -11.67 9.09
CA ALA A 79 11.37 -12.81 8.16
C ALA A 79 10.42 -13.89 8.69
N GLY A 80 9.63 -14.49 7.80
CA GLY A 80 8.62 -15.50 8.13
C GLY A 80 7.24 -14.94 8.50
N VAL A 81 7.06 -13.62 8.55
CA VAL A 81 5.77 -13.00 8.89
C VAL A 81 4.98 -12.62 7.64
N THR A 82 3.65 -12.79 7.69
CA THR A 82 2.74 -12.27 6.67
C THR A 82 2.29 -10.86 7.03
N ALA A 83 2.56 -9.91 6.14
CA ALA A 83 2.09 -8.53 6.24
C ALA A 83 0.96 -8.27 5.25
N ILE A 84 -0.01 -7.45 5.65
CA ILE A 84 -1.06 -6.90 4.81
C ILE A 84 -0.73 -5.42 4.60
N ILE A 85 -0.49 -5.04 3.35
CA ILE A 85 -0.16 -3.68 2.97
C ILE A 85 -1.40 -3.06 2.34
N GLU A 86 -1.86 -1.97 2.91
CA GLU A 86 -2.99 -1.17 2.44
C GLU A 86 -2.48 0.18 1.94
N ALA A 87 -2.81 0.54 0.71
CA ALA A 87 -2.52 1.85 0.14
C ALA A 87 -3.83 2.53 -0.26
N ILE A 88 -4.00 3.77 0.20
CA ILE A 88 -5.12 4.63 -0.17
C ILE A 88 -4.57 5.74 -1.05
N ALA A 89 -5.18 5.92 -2.21
CA ALA A 89 -4.76 6.89 -3.19
C ALA A 89 -5.93 7.61 -3.82
N ILE A 90 -5.61 8.72 -4.49
CA ILE A 90 -6.51 9.49 -5.33
C ILE A 90 -6.00 9.51 -6.77
N GLY A 91 -6.91 9.48 -7.72
CA GLY A 91 -6.60 9.58 -9.15
C GLY A 91 -7.81 9.43 -10.06
N VAL A 92 -7.56 9.11 -11.33
CA VAL A 92 -8.54 8.92 -12.42
C VAL A 92 -8.33 7.61 -13.14
#